data_AF-A0A8C0ECZ4-F1
#
_entry.id   AF-A0A8C0ECZ4-F1
#
_cell.length_a   1.000
_cell.length_b   1.000
_cell.length_c   1.000
_cell.angle_alpha   90.00
_cell.angle_beta   90.00
_cell.angle_gamma   90.00
#
_symmetry.space_group_name_H-M   'P 1'
#
loop_
_entity.id
_entity.type
_entity.pdbx_description
1 polymer ?
#
loop_
_entity_poly.entity_id
_entity_poly.type
_entity_poly.pdbx_seq_one_letter_code
_entity_poly.pdbx_strand_id
1 'polypeptide(L)'
;CLEHNPGCCPGCAAGRPPQDASARTDIRDCSVDPPYLPPTAINTTVQLTALRDIMRAHRVHAYIVPSTDAHMSEYIAERDSRLGWLTGFTGSAGTGVVTQDKAALWTDSRYWTQAERQLDCNWELTPTPLWAVPPHPASFPSLFVDELRLSAAA
;
A
#
# COMPACT_ATOMS: atom_id res chain seq x y z
N CYS A 1 52.32 -13.65 26.32
CA CYS A 1 51.93 -13.55 27.74
C CYS A 1 50.63 -12.75 27.80
N LEU A 2 49.50 -13.47 27.80
CA LEU A 2 48.54 -13.54 28.91
C LEU A 2 47.64 -12.29 28.85
N GLU A 3 46.35 -12.37 28.55
CA GLU A 3 45.35 -13.26 29.14
C GLU A 3 44.26 -13.70 28.15
N HIS A 4 43.75 -14.90 28.38
CA HIS A 4 42.64 -15.55 27.68
C HIS A 4 41.32 -14.80 27.92
N ASN A 5 40.68 -14.28 26.87
CA ASN A 5 39.26 -13.91 26.89
C ASN A 5 38.48 -14.91 26.00
N PRO A 6 37.68 -15.85 26.56
CA PRO A 6 37.09 -16.98 25.84
C PRO A 6 35.84 -16.63 25.01
N GLY A 7 35.82 -15.46 24.35
CA GLY A 7 34.67 -14.98 23.58
C GLY A 7 34.96 -14.44 22.18
N CYS A 8 36.22 -14.37 21.76
CA CYS A 8 36.58 -13.85 20.43
C CYS A 8 36.90 -14.99 19.47
N CYS A 9 35.92 -15.41 18.67
CA CYS A 9 36.17 -16.23 17.48
C CYS A 9 37.09 -15.45 16.51
N PRO A 10 38.27 -15.97 16.15
CA PRO A 10 39.15 -15.33 15.19
C PRO A 10 38.56 -15.49 13.78
N GLY A 11 37.79 -14.49 13.34
CA GLY A 11 37.13 -14.50 12.03
C GLY A 11 35.98 -13.49 11.88
N CYS A 12 35.47 -12.93 12.98
CA CYS A 12 34.46 -11.88 12.92
C CYS A 12 35.09 -10.52 12.62
N ALA A 13 35.51 -10.31 11.37
CA ALA A 13 35.87 -8.97 10.89
C ALA A 13 34.61 -8.09 10.87
N ALA A 14 34.64 -7.03 11.70
CA ALA A 14 33.72 -5.91 11.76
C ALA A 14 32.22 -6.28 11.73
N GLY A 15 31.60 -6.31 12.92
CA GLY A 15 30.15 -6.19 13.01
C GLY A 15 29.66 -5.02 12.16
N ARG A 16 28.59 -5.25 11.40
CA ARG A 16 27.89 -4.19 10.64
C ARG A 16 27.72 -3.00 11.59
N PRO A 17 28.15 -1.78 11.23
CA PRO A 17 27.93 -0.62 12.08
C PRO A 17 26.44 -0.57 12.42
N PRO A 18 26.06 -0.21 13.66
CA PRO A 18 24.66 -0.04 14.01
C PRO A 18 24.08 0.93 12.99
N GLN A 19 23.15 0.43 12.17
CA GLN A 19 22.39 1.29 11.27
C GLN A 19 21.62 2.20 12.20
N ASP A 20 22.05 3.45 12.25
CA ASP A 20 21.39 4.50 12.98
C ASP A 20 19.94 4.53 12.49
N ALA A 21 18.99 4.42 13.42
CA ALA A 21 17.56 4.46 13.13
C ALA A 21 17.08 5.87 12.69
N SER A 22 18.00 6.75 12.29
CA SER A 22 17.74 8.10 11.81
C SER A 22 17.75 8.14 10.28
N ALA A 23 16.57 8.44 9.72
CA ALA A 23 16.26 8.63 8.31
C ALA A 23 16.24 7.35 7.43
N ARG A 24 15.21 6.52 7.64
CA ARG A 24 14.68 5.63 6.59
C ARG A 24 14.19 6.46 5.41
N THR A 25 15.09 6.81 4.49
CA THR A 25 14.81 7.56 3.25
C THR A 25 13.97 6.77 2.24
N ASP A 26 13.71 5.50 2.54
CA ASP A 26 12.87 4.60 1.78
C ASP A 26 11.37 4.73 2.10
N ILE A 27 11.01 5.28 3.25
CA ILE A 27 9.60 5.41 3.68
C ILE A 27 9.14 6.87 3.48
N ARG A 28 7.91 7.04 2.97
CA ARG A 28 7.26 8.35 2.82
C ARG A 28 7.02 9.02 4.18
N ASP A 29 7.20 10.34 4.24
CA ASP A 29 6.79 11.14 5.40
C ASP A 29 5.73 12.16 4.99
N CYS A 30 4.52 11.92 5.46
CA CYS A 30 3.33 12.72 5.19
C CYS A 30 3.02 13.72 6.32
N SER A 31 3.87 13.79 7.34
CA SER A 31 3.67 14.64 8.53
C SER A 31 4.25 16.04 8.36
N VAL A 32 5.09 16.24 7.33
CA VAL A 32 5.81 17.48 7.04
C VAL A 32 5.25 18.17 5.79
N ASP A 33 5.23 19.50 5.79
CA ASP A 33 4.80 20.31 4.64
C ASP A 33 6.01 21.04 4.02
N PRO A 34 6.43 20.71 2.77
CA PRO A 34 5.86 19.71 1.85
C PRO A 34 6.24 18.26 2.20
N PRO A 35 5.39 17.28 1.86
CA PRO A 35 5.63 15.87 2.19
C PRO A 35 6.84 15.32 1.43
N TYR A 36 7.61 14.46 2.12
CA TYR A 36 8.72 13.75 1.49
C TYR A 36 8.23 12.47 0.84
N LEU A 37 8.41 12.39 -0.49
CA LEU A 37 8.14 11.20 -1.28
C LEU A 37 9.45 10.54 -1.71
N PRO A 38 9.61 9.22 -1.51
CA PRO A 38 10.76 8.51 -2.03
C PRO A 38 10.75 8.51 -3.57
N PRO A 39 11.91 8.35 -4.23
CA PRO A 39 11.99 8.32 -5.70
C PRO A 39 11.21 7.16 -6.34
N THR A 40 10.78 6.18 -5.54
CA THR A 40 9.92 5.07 -5.94
C THR A 40 8.43 5.40 -5.95
N ALA A 41 8.03 6.50 -5.30
CA ALA A 41 6.63 6.90 -5.23
C ALA A 41 6.25 7.80 -6.40
N ILE A 42 5.05 7.59 -6.93
CA ILE A 42 4.48 8.37 -8.02
C ILE A 42 3.47 9.34 -7.42
N ASN A 43 3.51 10.62 -7.80
CA ASN A 43 2.50 11.58 -7.39
C ASN A 43 1.18 11.30 -8.13
N THR A 44 0.13 10.96 -7.39
CA THR A 44 -1.16 10.50 -7.95
C THR A 44 -2.27 11.56 -7.88
N THR A 45 -1.94 12.77 -7.43
CA THR A 45 -2.90 13.85 -7.17
C THR A 45 -3.75 14.20 -8.41
N VAL A 46 -3.13 14.24 -9.59
CA VAL A 46 -3.82 14.54 -10.85
C VAL A 46 -4.81 13.44 -11.23
N GLN A 47 -4.42 12.18 -11.10
CA GLN A 47 -5.24 11.02 -11.44
C GLN A 47 -6.46 10.91 -10.51
N LEU A 48 -6.23 11.10 -9.20
CA LEU A 48 -7.29 11.10 -8.19
C LEU A 48 -8.28 12.25 -8.40
N THR A 49 -7.80 13.44 -8.75
CA THR A 49 -8.68 14.59 -9.02
C THR A 49 -9.57 14.32 -10.23
N ALA A 50 -8.99 13.84 -11.33
CA ALA A 50 -9.75 13.50 -12.54
C ALA A 50 -10.78 12.39 -12.27
N LEU A 51 -10.43 11.37 -11.49
CA LEU A 51 -11.36 10.31 -11.10
C LEU A 51 -12.51 10.85 -10.25
N ARG A 52 -12.23 11.71 -9.26
CA ARG A 52 -13.24 12.30 -8.38
C ARG A 52 -14.21 13.20 -9.13
N ASP A 53 -13.74 13.96 -10.11
CA ASP A 53 -14.60 14.79 -10.96
C ASP A 53 -15.60 13.94 -11.76
N ILE A 54 -15.15 12.82 -12.33
CA ILE A 54 -16.02 11.86 -13.02
C ILE A 54 -17.00 11.22 -12.03
N MET A 55 -16.53 10.81 -10.84
CA MET A 55 -17.40 10.25 -9.79
C MET A 55 -18.51 11.23 -9.39
N ARG A 56 -18.21 12.52 -9.25
CA ARG A 56 -19.22 13.56 -8.96
C ARG A 56 -20.24 13.68 -10.08
N ALA A 57 -19.80 13.67 -11.34
CA ALA A 57 -20.69 13.74 -12.50
C ALA A 57 -21.69 12.57 -12.53
N HIS A 58 -21.24 11.37 -12.12
CA HIS A 58 -22.06 10.16 -12.08
C HIS A 58 -22.76 9.90 -10.73
N ARG A 59 -22.65 10.80 -9.75
CA ARG A 59 -23.20 10.65 -8.38
C ARG A 59 -22.74 9.36 -7.66
N VAL A 60 -21.49 8.98 -7.89
CA VAL A 60 -20.85 7.81 -7.25
C VAL A 60 -20.13 8.27 -5.99
N HIS A 61 -20.41 7.60 -4.86
CA HIS A 61 -19.82 7.93 -3.56
C HIS A 61 -18.47 7.23 -3.33
N ALA A 62 -18.34 6.00 -3.80
CA ALA A 62 -17.13 5.20 -3.68
C ALA A 62 -16.88 4.42 -4.98
N TYR A 63 -15.63 4.32 -5.39
CA TYR A 63 -15.19 3.57 -6.55
C TYR A 63 -14.14 2.54 -6.12
N ILE A 64 -14.37 1.27 -6.47
CA ILE A 64 -13.54 0.14 -6.08
C ILE A 64 -12.76 -0.31 -7.30
N VAL A 65 -11.44 -0.38 -7.16
CA VAL A 65 -10.50 -0.79 -8.21
C VAL A 65 -9.79 -2.07 -7.75
N PRO A 66 -10.24 -3.25 -8.22
CA PRO A 66 -9.50 -4.48 -7.99
C PRO A 66 -8.20 -4.48 -8.80
N SER A 67 -7.20 -5.26 -8.35
CA SER A 67 -6.02 -5.49 -9.18
C SER A 67 -6.32 -6.40 -10.37
N THR A 68 -7.38 -7.21 -10.34
CA THR A 68 -7.72 -8.24 -11.34
C THR A 68 -8.29 -7.71 -12.65
N ASP A 69 -8.11 -8.46 -13.74
CA ASP A 69 -8.76 -8.22 -15.02
C ASP A 69 -10.18 -8.84 -15.09
N ALA A 70 -10.83 -8.74 -16.25
CA ALA A 70 -12.18 -9.28 -16.48
C ALA A 70 -12.25 -10.82 -16.48
N HIS A 71 -11.11 -11.49 -16.59
CA HIS A 71 -11.02 -12.96 -16.70
C HIS A 71 -10.41 -13.61 -15.46
N MET A 72 -10.09 -12.82 -14.43
CA MET A 72 -9.37 -13.28 -13.24
C MET A 72 -8.05 -13.98 -13.61
N SER A 73 -7.33 -13.40 -14.58
CA SER A 73 -6.03 -13.91 -15.01
C SER A 73 -5.01 -13.84 -13.87
N GLU A 74 -4.11 -14.81 -13.81
CA GLU A 74 -3.01 -14.84 -12.83
C GLU A 74 -2.02 -13.68 -13.05
N TYR A 75 -1.72 -13.38 -14.31
CA TYR A 75 -0.88 -12.27 -14.73
C TYR A 75 -1.69 -11.32 -15.59
N ILE A 76 -1.54 -10.02 -15.31
CA ILE A 76 -2.40 -8.99 -15.86
C ILE A 76 -1.59 -8.19 -16.87
N ALA A 77 -2.22 -7.87 -18.00
CA ALA A 77 -1.60 -7.01 -19.00
C ALA A 77 -1.48 -5.57 -18.45
N GLU A 78 -0.44 -4.85 -18.87
CA GLU A 78 -0.21 -3.46 -18.46
C GLU A 78 -1.44 -2.56 -18.70
N ARG A 79 -2.18 -2.82 -19.79
CA ARG A 79 -3.42 -2.12 -20.14
C ARG A 79 -4.52 -2.26 -19.08
N ASP A 80 -4.57 -3.40 -18.40
CA ASP A 80 -5.58 -3.71 -17.37
C ASP A 80 -5.07 -3.43 -15.95
N SER A 81 -3.83 -2.94 -15.78
CA SER A 81 -3.24 -2.52 -14.51
C SER A 81 -3.80 -1.17 -14.02
N ARG A 82 -5.11 -1.11 -13.83
CA ARG A 82 -5.84 0.10 -13.41
C ARG A 82 -5.40 0.57 -12.02
N LEU A 83 -5.18 -0.38 -11.12
CA LEU A 83 -4.72 -0.10 -9.77
C LEU A 83 -3.32 0.52 -9.79
N GLY A 84 -2.40 -0.06 -10.56
CA GLY A 84 -1.05 0.46 -10.72
C GLY A 84 -1.04 1.85 -11.35
N TRP A 85 -1.88 2.10 -12.36
CA TRP A 85 -2.03 3.42 -12.96
C TRP A 85 -2.51 4.48 -11.96
N LEU A 86 -3.44 4.12 -11.07
CA LEU A 86 -4.08 5.04 -10.13
C LEU A 86 -3.25 5.30 -8.86
N THR A 87 -2.49 4.31 -8.40
CA THR A 87 -1.77 4.33 -7.12
C THR A 87 -0.25 4.40 -7.26
N GLY A 88 0.29 3.98 -8.40
CA GLY A 88 1.72 3.71 -8.58
C GLY A 88 2.20 2.39 -7.96
N PHE A 89 1.31 1.60 -7.37
CA PHE A 89 1.64 0.32 -6.75
C PHE A 89 1.83 -0.79 -7.80
N THR A 90 2.96 -1.49 -7.75
CA THR A 90 3.30 -2.54 -8.72
C THR A 90 3.13 -3.96 -8.16
N GLY A 91 2.46 -4.13 -7.02
CA GLY A 91 2.16 -5.47 -6.49
C GLY A 91 1.04 -6.15 -7.26
N SER A 92 1.04 -7.48 -7.28
CA SER A 92 0.06 -8.27 -8.03
C SER A 92 -1.30 -8.38 -7.33
N ALA A 93 -1.31 -8.32 -5.99
CA ALA A 93 -2.51 -8.45 -5.18
C ALA A 93 -2.78 -7.15 -4.42
N GLY A 94 -3.88 -6.48 -4.75
CA GLY A 94 -4.32 -5.29 -4.03
C GLY A 94 -5.74 -4.89 -4.43
N THR A 95 -6.38 -4.08 -3.61
CA THR A 95 -7.67 -3.46 -3.93
C THR A 95 -7.64 -2.02 -3.46
N GLY A 96 -7.82 -1.10 -4.39
CA GLY A 96 -7.93 0.33 -4.10
C GLY A 96 -9.39 0.71 -3.97
N VAL A 97 -9.71 1.55 -2.99
CA VAL A 97 -11.02 2.20 -2.91
C VAL A 97 -10.81 3.70 -2.82
N VAL A 98 -11.49 4.42 -3.68
CA VAL A 98 -11.48 5.87 -3.72
C VAL A 98 -12.86 6.39 -3.33
N THR A 99 -12.90 7.28 -2.35
CA THR A 99 -14.08 8.06 -1.99
C THR A 99 -13.85 9.53 -2.41
N GLN A 100 -14.85 10.37 -2.19
CA GLN A 100 -14.75 11.80 -2.50
C GLN A 100 -13.63 12.47 -1.71
N ASP A 101 -13.42 12.04 -0.46
CA ASP A 101 -12.48 12.67 0.48
C ASP A 101 -11.19 11.88 0.67
N LYS A 102 -11.26 10.54 0.65
CA LYS A 102 -10.15 9.65 1.01
C LYS A 102 -9.85 8.64 -0.10
N ALA A 103 -8.67 8.04 -0.05
CA ALA A 103 -8.29 6.91 -0.89
C ALA A 103 -7.55 5.89 -0.03
N ALA A 104 -7.96 4.64 -0.09
CA ALA A 104 -7.40 3.55 0.70
C ALA A 104 -6.96 2.41 -0.21
N LEU A 105 -5.82 1.80 0.12
CA LEU A 105 -5.32 0.59 -0.53
C LEU A 105 -5.28 -0.55 0.49
N TRP A 106 -5.91 -1.67 0.14
CA TRP A 106 -5.74 -2.95 0.80
C TRP A 106 -4.76 -3.81 0.03
N THR A 107 -3.86 -4.46 0.75
CA THR A 107 -2.91 -5.41 0.20
C THR A 107 -2.63 -6.53 1.19
N ASP A 108 -2.15 -7.67 0.67
CA ASP A 108 -1.56 -8.72 1.49
C ASP A 108 -0.29 -8.22 2.20
N SER A 109 -0.04 -8.75 3.40
CA SER A 109 1.18 -8.55 4.18
C SER A 109 2.48 -8.73 3.38
N ARG A 110 2.50 -9.61 2.36
CA ARG A 110 3.64 -9.83 1.47
C ARG A 110 4.10 -8.56 0.76
N TYR A 111 3.18 -7.67 0.46
CA TYR A 111 3.45 -6.43 -0.28
C TYR A 111 3.35 -5.17 0.60
N TRP A 112 3.20 -5.32 1.92
CA TRP A 112 3.02 -4.20 2.85
C TRP A 112 4.17 -3.20 2.77
N THR A 113 5.41 -3.67 2.95
CA THR A 113 6.61 -2.82 2.88
C THR A 113 6.81 -2.22 1.48
N GLN A 114 6.37 -2.91 0.43
CA GLN A 114 6.45 -2.36 -0.93
C GLN A 114 5.45 -1.22 -1.12
N ALA A 115 4.22 -1.39 -0.64
CA ALA A 115 3.17 -0.38 -0.72
C ALA A 115 3.57 0.90 0.04
N GLU A 116 4.14 0.79 1.24
CA GLU A 116 4.62 1.94 2.02
C GLU A 116 5.65 2.80 1.26
N ARG A 117 6.45 2.18 0.38
CA ARG A 117 7.52 2.84 -0.39
C ARG A 117 7.05 3.39 -1.73
N GLN A 118 5.97 2.87 -2.28
CA GLN A 118 5.47 3.24 -3.62
C GLN A 118 4.28 4.20 -3.57
N LEU A 119 3.52 4.22 -2.47
CA LEU A 119 2.31 5.02 -2.36
C LEU A 119 2.60 6.47 -1.97
N ASP A 120 1.85 7.38 -2.58
CA ASP A 120 1.81 8.80 -2.23
C ASP A 120 0.99 9.06 -0.94
N CYS A 121 1.19 10.20 -0.28
CA CYS A 121 0.51 10.62 0.94
C CYS A 121 -1.01 10.74 0.81
N ASN A 122 -1.52 10.77 -0.43
CA ASN A 122 -2.94 10.71 -0.73
C ASN A 122 -3.58 9.36 -0.39
N TRP A 123 -2.79 8.29 -0.24
CA TRP A 123 -3.27 6.92 -0.04
C TRP A 123 -3.03 6.43 1.39
N GLU A 124 -4.10 5.99 2.03
CA GLU A 124 -4.06 5.26 3.29
C GLU A 124 -3.82 3.77 3.03
N LEU A 125 -2.83 3.19 3.69
CA LEU A 125 -2.54 1.76 3.59
C LEU A 125 -3.28 1.03 4.69
N THR A 126 -4.24 0.19 4.33
CA THR A 126 -5.06 -0.55 5.30
C THR A 126 -4.73 -2.03 5.24
N PRO A 127 -4.38 -2.68 6.37
CA PRO A 127 -4.12 -4.11 6.37
C PRO A 127 -5.43 -4.85 6.12
N THR A 128 -5.40 -5.90 5.30
CA THR A 128 -6.55 -6.78 5.15
C THR A 128 -6.87 -7.40 6.51
N PRO A 129 -8.06 -7.15 7.09
CA PRO A 129 -8.38 -7.71 8.38
C PRO A 129 -8.48 -9.24 8.25
N LEU A 130 -7.89 -9.97 9.21
CA LEU A 130 -7.90 -11.44 9.20
C LEU A 130 -9.32 -12.04 9.22
N TRP A 131 -10.32 -11.28 9.70
CA TRP A 131 -11.72 -11.70 9.69
C TRP A 131 -12.38 -11.61 8.30
N ALA A 132 -11.78 -10.89 7.34
CA ALA A 132 -12.29 -10.77 5.97
C ALA A 132 -11.78 -11.88 5.04
N VAL A 133 -10.90 -12.77 5.51
CA VAL A 133 -10.52 -13.97 4.77
C VAL A 133 -11.59 -15.04 5.02
N PRO A 134 -12.48 -15.33 4.06
CA PRO A 134 -13.52 -16.31 4.30
C PRO A 134 -12.88 -17.70 4.48
N PRO A 135 -13.34 -18.52 5.44
CA PRO A 135 -12.87 -19.90 5.61
C PRO A 135 -13.28 -20.80 4.42
N HIS A 136 -14.05 -20.28 3.45
CA HIS A 136 -14.54 -21.00 2.28
C HIS A 136 -14.51 -20.12 1.02
N PRO A 137 -14.08 -20.63 -0.16
CA PRO A 137 -13.72 -19.82 -1.34
C PRO A 137 -14.88 -19.20 -2.15
N ALA A 138 -16.10 -19.13 -1.60
CA ALA A 138 -17.30 -18.76 -2.37
C ALA A 138 -18.10 -17.56 -1.84
N SER A 139 -17.59 -16.80 -0.87
CA SER A 139 -18.28 -15.62 -0.34
C SER A 139 -17.38 -14.40 -0.37
N PHE A 140 -17.60 -13.53 -1.36
CA PHE A 140 -17.22 -12.13 -1.22
C PHE A 140 -17.93 -11.57 0.02
N PRO A 141 -17.23 -11.01 1.01
CA PRO A 141 -17.89 -10.53 2.22
C PRO A 141 -18.69 -9.27 1.89
N SER A 142 -20.00 -9.32 2.10
CA SER A 142 -20.91 -8.16 2.05
C SER A 142 -20.52 -7.04 3.01
N LEU A 143 -19.60 -7.31 3.94
CA LEU A 143 -19.01 -6.36 4.89
C LEU A 143 -18.02 -5.37 4.24
N PHE A 144 -17.54 -5.64 3.02
CA PHE A 144 -16.66 -4.73 2.28
C PHE A 144 -17.27 -3.35 2.05
N VAL A 145 -18.61 -3.27 1.92
CA VAL A 145 -19.35 -2.00 1.72
C VAL A 145 -19.77 -1.38 3.05
N ASP A 146 -20.02 -2.18 4.10
CA ASP A 146 -20.47 -1.67 5.40
C ASP A 146 -19.34 -0.99 6.20
N GLU A 147 -18.10 -1.45 6.06
CA GLU A 147 -16.94 -0.78 6.70
C GLU A 147 -16.58 0.55 6.01
N LEU A 148 -16.77 0.64 4.69
CA LEU A 148 -16.71 1.90 3.94
C LEU A 148 -17.84 2.86 4.35
N ARG A 149 -19.03 2.36 4.68
CA ARG A 149 -20.11 3.18 5.24
C ARG A 149 -19.77 3.72 6.63
N LEU A 150 -19.12 2.94 7.49
CA LEU A 150 -18.69 3.44 8.80
C LEU A 150 -17.55 4.46 8.70
N SER A 151 -16.59 4.26 7.80
CA SER A 151 -15.44 5.18 7.63
C SER A 151 -15.78 6.47 6.86
N ALA A 152 -16.83 6.47 6.05
CA ALA A 152 -17.35 7.66 5.36
C ALA A 152 -18.48 8.39 6.13
N ALA A 153 -18.97 7.83 7.25
CA ALA A 153 -20.00 8.44 8.09
C ALA A 153 -19.45 9.07 9.39
N ALA A 154 -18.13 9.04 9.59
CA ALA A 154 -17.42 9.71 10.69
C ALA A 154 -16.53 10.84 10.15
#